data_AF-A0A1G6XQP3-F1
#
_entry.id   AF-A0A1G6XQP3-F1
#
_cell.length_a   1.000
_cell.length_b   1.000
_cell.length_c   1.000
_cell.angle_alpha   90.00
_cell.angle_beta   90.00
_cell.angle_gamma   90.00
#
_symmetry.space_group_name_H-M   'P 1'
#
loop_
_entity.id
_entity.type
_entity.pdbx_description
1 polymer ?
#
loop_
_entity_poly.entity_id
_entity_poly.type
_entity_poly.pdbx_seq_one_letter_code
_entity_poly.pdbx_strand_id
1 'polypeptide(L)'
;MLTGSPSAPLDDAARADLDALATCGRPALEVRARIVLAAAGGAGDATVAGTLGVSRPTVTTWRRRYDEGGIDALRDRPRAGRRRHLDERAIVTATLEPPPRMLRATHWSARLLAGQLGVGHSTVARAWASYGVRPHGSETYRFATSPELVAHVADVIGVAVTPDARILALRVHPTGRQGRHVQREAARATGMGPIGMYVALRAALDDPAAHAAQPSPDLGRFLQVVERAHLTAEQRGPTLALVVDDPAVLERPDLAPWVAAHPRVARHHASGADAWLDLVEVCLTIVEHPATQRGADGCVPELDELLRGVSQDGAGLTAPFVWTSRIRPLRR
;
A
#
# COMPACT_ATOMS: atom_id res chain seq x y z
N MET A 1 -53.31 -34.91 -15.01
CA MET A 1 -52.76 -35.77 -13.94
C MET A 1 -51.35 -36.16 -14.34
N LEU A 2 -50.32 -35.54 -13.76
CA LEU A 2 -48.93 -35.97 -13.97
C LEU A 2 -48.60 -36.96 -12.85
N THR A 3 -48.87 -38.23 -13.11
CA THR A 3 -48.36 -39.35 -12.32
C THR A 3 -46.84 -39.32 -12.41
N GLY A 4 -46.18 -38.98 -11.31
CA GLY A 4 -44.72 -38.96 -11.24
C GLY A 4 -44.18 -40.33 -11.61
N SER A 5 -43.37 -40.39 -12.66
CA SER A 5 -42.67 -41.59 -13.08
C SER A 5 -41.91 -42.20 -11.90
N PRO A 6 -41.82 -43.55 -11.80
CA PRO A 6 -40.96 -44.19 -10.82
C PRO A 6 -39.52 -43.69 -11.04
N SER A 7 -38.87 -43.22 -9.96
CA SER A 7 -37.42 -42.99 -10.00
C SER A 7 -36.76 -44.34 -10.28
N ALA A 8 -35.64 -44.33 -11.01
CA ALA A 8 -34.91 -45.55 -11.36
C ALA A 8 -34.65 -46.42 -10.11
N PRO A 9 -34.65 -47.76 -10.23
CA PRO A 9 -34.37 -48.62 -9.09
C PRO A 9 -32.99 -48.29 -8.50
N LEU A 10 -32.95 -47.96 -7.20
CA LEU A 10 -31.70 -47.72 -6.48
C LEU A 10 -30.89 -49.03 -6.43
N ASP A 11 -29.61 -48.96 -6.81
CA ASP A 11 -28.66 -50.02 -6.52
C ASP A 11 -28.40 -50.13 -4.99
N ASP A 12 -27.78 -51.22 -4.57
CA ASP A 12 -27.59 -51.52 -3.15
C ASP A 12 -26.61 -50.54 -2.48
N ALA A 13 -25.63 -50.03 -3.23
CA ALA A 13 -24.67 -49.05 -2.72
C ALA A 13 -25.34 -47.70 -2.45
N ALA A 14 -26.12 -47.19 -3.41
CA ALA A 14 -26.87 -45.95 -3.30
C ALA A 14 -27.93 -46.03 -2.19
N ARG A 15 -28.56 -47.19 -2.01
CA ARG A 15 -29.49 -47.42 -0.89
C ARG A 15 -28.77 -47.34 0.45
N ALA A 16 -27.62 -48.01 0.60
CA ALA A 16 -26.82 -47.95 1.83
C ALA A 16 -26.34 -46.52 2.16
N ASP A 17 -25.90 -45.77 1.15
CA ASP A 17 -25.47 -44.38 1.32
C ASP A 17 -26.63 -43.46 1.73
N LEU A 18 -27.83 -43.66 1.17
CA LEU A 18 -29.04 -42.93 1.55
C LEU A 18 -29.51 -43.28 2.96
N ASP A 19 -29.41 -44.54 3.38
CA ASP A 19 -29.75 -44.97 4.74
C ASP A 19 -28.79 -44.36 5.78
N ALA A 20 -27.49 -44.30 5.46
CA ALA A 20 -26.51 -43.59 6.29
C ALA A 20 -26.82 -42.08 6.36
N LEU A 21 -27.23 -41.47 5.24
CA LEU A 21 -27.60 -40.06 5.21
C LEU A 21 -28.91 -39.77 5.98
N ALA A 22 -29.84 -40.72 6.00
CA ALA A 22 -31.10 -40.65 6.73
C ALA A 22 -30.94 -40.67 8.26
N THR A 23 -29.72 -40.94 8.76
CA THR A 23 -29.38 -41.03 10.19
C THR A 23 -28.17 -40.15 10.58
N CYS A 24 -27.72 -39.26 9.70
CA CYS A 24 -26.47 -38.51 9.88
C CYS A 24 -26.51 -37.34 10.89
N GLY A 25 -27.60 -37.16 11.64
CA GLY A 25 -27.76 -36.11 12.66
C GLY A 25 -27.96 -34.71 12.08
N ARG A 26 -28.25 -34.59 10.78
CA ARG A 26 -28.49 -33.32 10.09
C ARG A 26 -29.92 -33.31 9.55
N PRO A 27 -30.91 -32.74 10.27
CA PRO A 27 -32.33 -32.90 9.99
C PRO A 27 -32.72 -32.61 8.54
N ALA A 28 -32.11 -31.58 7.93
CA ALA A 28 -32.39 -31.21 6.54
C ALA A 28 -31.91 -32.27 5.54
N LEU A 29 -30.77 -32.93 5.77
CA LEU A 29 -30.26 -34.00 4.90
C LEU A 29 -31.02 -35.30 5.12
N GLU A 30 -31.40 -35.60 6.36
CA GLU A 30 -32.18 -36.78 6.69
C GLU A 30 -33.54 -36.78 5.97
N VAL A 31 -34.24 -35.64 6.00
CA VAL A 31 -35.51 -35.48 5.27
C VAL A 31 -35.32 -35.68 3.77
N ARG A 32 -34.23 -35.16 3.19
CA ARG A 32 -33.91 -35.32 1.76
C ARG A 32 -33.64 -36.78 1.39
N ALA A 33 -32.88 -37.50 2.22
CA ALA A 33 -32.61 -38.92 2.02
C ALA A 33 -33.88 -39.76 2.12
N ARG A 34 -34.72 -39.51 3.13
CA ARG A 34 -36.02 -40.21 3.30
C ARG A 34 -36.98 -39.96 2.14
N ILE A 35 -36.96 -38.76 1.54
CA ILE A 35 -37.73 -38.46 0.31
C ILE A 35 -37.32 -39.43 -0.82
N VAL A 36 -36.02 -39.59 -1.06
CA VAL A 36 -35.50 -40.44 -2.14
C VAL A 36 -35.77 -41.92 -1.87
N LEU A 37 -35.54 -42.39 -0.65
CA LEU A 37 -35.84 -43.77 -0.23
C LEU A 37 -37.33 -44.11 -0.40
N ALA A 38 -38.22 -43.20 0.03
CA ALA A 38 -39.66 -43.41 -0.12
C ALA A 38 -40.09 -43.40 -1.59
N ALA A 39 -39.51 -42.53 -2.42
CA ALA A 39 -39.78 -42.48 -3.86
C ALA A 39 -39.30 -43.76 -4.58
N ALA A 40 -38.15 -44.31 -4.19
CA ALA A 40 -37.64 -45.58 -4.71
C ALA A 40 -38.49 -46.78 -4.27
N GLY A 41 -39.16 -46.69 -3.12
CA GLY A 41 -40.18 -47.65 -2.68
C GLY A 41 -41.53 -47.51 -3.40
N GLY A 42 -41.64 -46.65 -4.41
CA GLY A 42 -42.85 -46.45 -5.21
C GLY A 42 -43.88 -45.50 -4.60
N ALA A 43 -43.56 -44.79 -3.50
CA ALA A 43 -44.47 -43.84 -2.90
C ALA A 43 -44.65 -42.59 -3.77
N GLY A 44 -45.91 -42.16 -3.95
CA GLY A 44 -46.22 -40.92 -4.66
C GLY A 44 -45.88 -39.66 -3.86
N ASP A 45 -45.58 -38.55 -4.56
CA ASP A 45 -45.14 -37.29 -3.95
C ASP A 45 -46.07 -36.75 -2.85
N ALA A 46 -47.39 -36.93 -3.00
CA ALA A 46 -48.38 -36.49 -2.03
C ALA A 46 -48.31 -37.30 -0.73
N THR A 47 -48.11 -38.62 -0.84
CA THR A 47 -47.95 -39.52 0.31
C THR A 47 -46.66 -39.20 1.05
N VAL A 48 -45.54 -39.09 0.33
CA VAL A 48 -44.22 -38.76 0.91
C VAL A 48 -44.27 -37.41 1.63
N ALA A 49 -44.91 -36.40 1.04
CA ALA A 49 -45.10 -35.09 1.65
C ALA A 49 -45.86 -35.17 2.98
N GLY A 50 -46.96 -35.94 3.02
CA GLY A 50 -47.75 -36.14 4.24
C GLY A 50 -46.99 -36.87 5.33
N THR A 51 -46.29 -37.96 4.99
CA THR A 51 -45.52 -38.76 5.96
C THR A 51 -44.35 -37.99 6.57
N LEU A 52 -43.65 -37.18 5.77
CA LEU A 52 -42.45 -36.47 6.21
C LEU A 52 -42.73 -35.04 6.71
N GLY A 53 -43.99 -34.57 6.67
CA GLY A 53 -44.36 -33.22 7.11
C GLY A 53 -43.77 -32.10 6.26
N VAL A 54 -43.53 -32.35 4.96
CA VAL A 54 -42.97 -31.36 4.01
C VAL A 54 -43.95 -31.03 2.90
N SER A 55 -43.70 -29.94 2.17
CA SER A 55 -44.55 -29.57 1.03
C SER A 55 -44.29 -30.48 -0.18
N ARG A 56 -45.34 -30.78 -0.98
CA ARG A 56 -45.20 -31.52 -2.25
C ARG A 56 -44.09 -30.95 -3.17
N PRO A 57 -43.95 -29.63 -3.36
CA PRO A 57 -42.84 -29.05 -4.14
C PRO A 57 -41.45 -29.38 -3.59
N THR A 58 -41.31 -29.54 -2.28
CA THR A 58 -40.06 -29.96 -1.65
C THR A 58 -39.70 -31.39 -2.07
N VAL A 59 -40.67 -32.31 -2.03
CA VAL A 59 -40.51 -33.70 -2.48
C VAL A 59 -40.08 -33.75 -3.95
N THR A 60 -40.84 -33.08 -4.82
CA THR A 60 -40.53 -33.02 -6.26
C THR A 60 -39.15 -32.42 -6.53
N THR A 61 -38.76 -31.37 -5.79
CA THR A 61 -37.44 -30.72 -5.95
C THR A 61 -36.29 -31.67 -5.61
N TRP A 62 -36.39 -32.39 -4.49
CA TRP A 62 -35.29 -33.24 -4.02
C TRP A 62 -35.20 -34.56 -4.80
N ARG A 63 -36.35 -35.12 -5.23
CA ARG A 63 -36.36 -36.23 -6.19
C ARG A 63 -35.63 -35.84 -7.48
N ARG A 64 -36.03 -34.73 -8.10
CA ARG A 64 -35.40 -34.25 -9.33
C ARG A 64 -33.89 -34.01 -9.15
N ARG A 65 -33.48 -33.41 -8.02
CA ARG A 65 -32.06 -33.18 -7.74
C ARG A 65 -31.28 -34.48 -7.61
N TYR A 66 -31.85 -35.50 -6.97
CA TYR A 66 -31.23 -36.80 -6.88
C TYR A 66 -31.12 -37.46 -8.25
N ASP A 67 -32.17 -37.42 -9.07
CA ASP A 67 -32.14 -37.96 -10.43
C ASP A 67 -31.07 -37.23 -11.30
N GLU A 68 -30.83 -35.94 -11.06
CA GLU A 68 -29.84 -35.12 -11.80
C GLU A 68 -28.38 -35.31 -11.34
N GLY A 69 -28.12 -35.66 -10.08
CA GLY A 69 -26.77 -35.61 -9.52
C GLY A 69 -26.52 -36.49 -8.30
N GLY A 70 -27.33 -37.52 -8.12
CA GLY A 70 -27.18 -38.54 -7.08
C GLY A 70 -27.16 -37.96 -5.66
N ILE A 71 -26.41 -38.63 -4.78
CA ILE A 71 -26.35 -38.28 -3.37
C ILE A 71 -25.71 -36.90 -3.11
N ASP A 72 -24.72 -36.50 -3.92
CA ASP A 72 -24.07 -35.20 -3.78
C ASP A 72 -25.04 -34.04 -4.02
N ALA A 73 -26.02 -34.23 -4.90
CA ALA A 73 -27.05 -33.23 -5.20
C ALA A 73 -28.05 -33.00 -4.04
N LEU A 74 -28.04 -33.85 -3.01
CA LEU A 74 -28.81 -33.64 -1.78
C LEU A 74 -28.16 -32.62 -0.83
N ARG A 75 -26.91 -32.22 -1.07
CA ARG A 75 -26.23 -31.19 -0.27
C ARG A 75 -26.76 -29.78 -0.59
N ASP A 76 -26.52 -28.86 0.34
CA ASP A 76 -26.85 -27.45 0.11
C ASP A 76 -25.99 -26.88 -1.02
N ARG A 77 -26.64 -26.31 -2.04
CA ARG A 77 -25.94 -25.54 -3.07
C ARG A 77 -25.44 -24.22 -2.47
N PRO A 78 -24.31 -23.66 -2.95
CA PRO A 78 -23.87 -22.33 -2.56
C PRO A 78 -25.00 -21.33 -2.77
N ARG A 79 -25.51 -20.73 -1.68
CA ARG A 79 -26.55 -19.70 -1.77
C ARG A 79 -25.88 -18.41 -2.23
N ALA A 80 -26.40 -17.78 -3.28
CA ALA A 80 -26.05 -16.40 -3.60
C ALA A 80 -26.50 -15.54 -2.42
N GLY A 81 -25.55 -14.95 -1.69
CA GLY A 81 -25.84 -14.06 -0.56
C GLY A 81 -26.67 -12.85 -1.00
N ARG A 82 -27.21 -12.11 -0.01
CA ARG A 82 -27.98 -10.88 -0.27
C ARG A 82 -27.21 -9.94 -1.20
N ARG A 83 -27.87 -9.48 -2.27
CA ARG A 83 -27.30 -8.53 -3.23
C ARG A 83 -26.74 -7.31 -2.48
N ARG A 84 -25.45 -7.03 -2.69
CA ARG A 84 -24.75 -5.91 -2.07
C ARG A 84 -25.24 -4.62 -2.73
N HIS A 85 -25.66 -3.63 -1.92
CA HIS A 85 -26.10 -2.32 -2.43
C HIS A 85 -24.94 -1.49 -3.02
N LEU A 86 -23.69 -1.88 -2.76
CA LEU A 86 -22.51 -1.29 -3.38
C LEU A 86 -21.52 -2.42 -3.72
N ASP A 87 -21.00 -2.43 -4.95
CA ASP A 87 -19.97 -3.37 -5.39
C ASP A 87 -18.69 -3.12 -4.59
N GLU A 88 -18.05 -4.16 -4.06
CA GLU A 88 -16.74 -4.01 -3.39
C GLU A 88 -15.73 -3.36 -4.33
N ARG A 89 -15.85 -3.61 -5.65
CA ARG A 89 -15.01 -2.95 -6.66
C ARG A 89 -15.22 -1.44 -6.68
N ALA A 90 -16.45 -0.95 -6.52
CA ALA A 90 -16.72 0.49 -6.46
C ALA A 90 -16.08 1.13 -5.23
N ILE A 91 -16.05 0.43 -4.09
CA ILE A 91 -15.35 0.87 -2.87
C ILE A 91 -13.85 0.96 -3.11
N VAL A 92 -13.27 -0.04 -3.79
CA VAL A 92 -11.83 -0.08 -4.10
C VAL A 92 -11.46 0.97 -5.15
N THR A 93 -12.27 1.16 -6.19
CA THR A 93 -12.04 2.22 -7.18
C THR A 93 -12.09 3.60 -6.52
N ALA A 94 -13.04 3.85 -5.62
CA ALA A 94 -13.12 5.11 -4.89
C ALA A 94 -11.92 5.35 -3.97
N THR A 95 -11.19 4.31 -3.55
CA THR A 95 -9.91 4.50 -2.82
C THR A 95 -8.74 4.96 -3.67
N LEU A 96 -8.83 4.89 -5.00
CA LEU A 96 -7.76 5.35 -5.89
C LEU A 96 -7.70 6.87 -5.99
N GLU A 97 -8.81 7.55 -5.70
CA GLU A 97 -8.87 9.00 -5.62
C GLU A 97 -8.66 9.45 -4.16
N PRO A 98 -7.89 10.53 -3.90
CA PRO A 98 -7.70 11.03 -2.55
C PRO A 98 -9.01 11.59 -1.95
N PRO A 99 -9.16 11.64 -0.61
CA PRO A 99 -10.33 12.25 0.01
C PRO A 99 -10.49 13.72 -0.41
N PRO A 100 -11.73 14.20 -0.65
CA PRO A 100 -11.98 15.61 -0.92
C PRO A 100 -11.34 16.51 0.15
N ARG A 101 -10.71 17.62 -0.26
CA ARG A 101 -10.00 18.56 0.64
C ARG A 101 -10.87 19.05 1.82
N MET A 102 -12.18 19.15 1.61
CA MET A 102 -13.15 19.57 2.63
C MET A 102 -13.22 18.61 3.84
N LEU A 103 -12.91 17.32 3.64
CA LEU A 103 -12.88 16.33 4.72
C LEU A 103 -11.63 16.43 5.61
N ARG A 104 -10.66 17.28 5.25
CA ARG A 104 -9.39 17.49 5.98
C ARG A 104 -8.67 16.17 6.32
N ALA A 105 -8.82 15.17 5.46
CA ALA A 105 -8.23 13.85 5.62
C ALA A 105 -7.26 13.58 4.46
N THR A 106 -6.08 13.09 4.78
CA THR A 106 -5.03 12.77 3.79
C THR A 106 -5.22 11.40 3.15
N HIS A 107 -5.86 10.48 3.88
CA HIS A 107 -6.16 9.12 3.44
C HIS A 107 -7.60 8.78 3.76
N TRP A 108 -8.13 7.82 3.02
CA TRP A 108 -9.42 7.25 3.34
C TRP A 108 -9.34 6.46 4.64
N SER A 109 -9.95 6.96 5.71
CA SER A 109 -10.38 6.10 6.80
C SER A 109 -11.62 5.31 6.38
N ALA A 110 -11.79 4.10 6.93
CA ALA A 110 -12.96 3.29 6.63
C ALA A 110 -14.26 4.04 6.97
N ARG A 111 -14.23 4.96 7.93
CA ARG A 111 -15.36 5.82 8.31
C ARG A 111 -15.58 6.99 7.35
N LEU A 112 -14.51 7.61 6.86
CA LEU A 112 -14.60 8.72 5.91
C LEU A 112 -15.10 8.27 4.55
N LEU A 113 -14.53 7.18 4.02
CA LEU A 113 -14.99 6.63 2.74
C LEU A 113 -16.41 6.09 2.85
N ALA A 114 -16.76 5.50 3.99
CA ALA A 114 -18.13 5.10 4.30
C ALA A 114 -19.10 6.28 4.27
N GLY A 115 -18.74 7.41 4.90
CA GLY A 115 -19.52 8.64 4.86
C GLY A 115 -19.69 9.18 3.44
N GLN A 116 -18.61 9.16 2.64
CA GLN A 116 -18.63 9.61 1.25
C GLN A 116 -19.51 8.73 0.34
N LEU A 117 -19.45 7.41 0.52
CA LEU A 117 -20.17 6.44 -0.31
C LEU A 117 -21.55 6.06 0.24
N GLY A 118 -21.95 6.59 1.40
CA GLY A 118 -23.23 6.27 2.04
C GLY A 118 -23.35 4.80 2.49
N VAL A 119 -22.24 4.16 2.85
CA VAL A 119 -22.21 2.76 3.30
C VAL A 119 -21.70 2.61 4.74
N GLY A 120 -21.89 1.44 5.35
CA GLY A 120 -21.30 1.16 6.67
C GLY A 120 -19.77 1.00 6.61
N HIS A 121 -19.06 1.55 7.60
CA HIS A 121 -17.59 1.44 7.68
C HIS A 121 -17.07 -0.01 7.71
N SER A 122 -17.86 -0.96 8.23
CA SER A 122 -17.53 -2.39 8.24
C SER A 122 -17.58 -3.01 6.85
N THR A 123 -18.43 -2.49 5.95
CA THR A 123 -18.47 -2.87 4.54
C THR A 123 -17.20 -2.42 3.82
N VAL A 124 -16.75 -1.19 4.08
CA VAL A 124 -15.49 -0.65 3.55
C VAL A 124 -14.30 -1.46 4.05
N ALA A 125 -14.21 -1.69 5.37
CA ALA A 125 -13.12 -2.47 5.95
C ALA A 125 -13.05 -3.90 5.40
N ARG A 126 -14.20 -4.55 5.18
CA ARG A 126 -14.27 -5.88 4.59
C ARG A 126 -13.84 -5.90 3.12
N ALA A 127 -14.28 -4.91 2.33
CA ALA A 127 -13.86 -4.76 0.94
C ALA A 127 -12.35 -4.51 0.83
N TRP A 128 -11.78 -3.70 1.72
CA TRP A 128 -10.33 -3.54 1.77
C TRP A 128 -9.60 -4.82 2.16
N ALA A 129 -10.12 -5.58 3.13
CA ALA A 129 -9.53 -6.85 3.54
C ALA A 129 -9.58 -7.90 2.41
N SER A 130 -10.68 -7.97 1.63
CA SER A 130 -10.81 -8.93 0.53
C SER A 130 -9.88 -8.64 -0.64
N TYR A 131 -9.61 -7.36 -0.92
CA TYR A 131 -8.71 -6.92 -1.99
C TYR A 131 -7.28 -6.59 -1.51
N GLY A 132 -6.98 -6.76 -0.22
CA GLY A 132 -5.67 -6.44 0.36
C GLY A 132 -5.32 -4.94 0.35
N VAL A 133 -6.31 -4.06 0.21
CA VAL A 133 -6.11 -2.60 0.16
C VAL A 133 -5.76 -2.09 1.56
N ARG A 134 -4.66 -1.33 1.66
CA ARG A 134 -4.23 -0.67 2.90
C ARG A 134 -4.06 0.84 2.64
N PRO A 135 -5.12 1.64 2.81
CA PRO A 135 -5.05 3.08 2.52
C PRO A 135 -4.11 3.86 3.46
N HIS A 136 -3.69 3.27 4.58
CA HIS A 136 -2.71 3.84 5.51
C HIS A 136 -1.51 2.90 5.72
N GLY A 137 -1.25 2.00 4.78
CA GLY A 137 -0.12 1.09 4.87
C GLY A 137 1.18 1.86 4.66
N SER A 138 2.08 1.81 5.63
CA SER A 138 3.46 2.32 5.49
C SER A 138 4.15 1.58 4.35
N GLU A 139 4.33 2.23 3.20
CA GLU A 139 5.18 1.70 2.15
C GLU A 139 6.63 1.70 2.68
N THR A 140 7.26 0.53 2.67
CA THR A 140 8.70 0.42 2.95
C THR A 140 9.40 0.61 1.62
N TYR A 141 10.18 1.68 1.48
CA TYR A 141 10.97 1.92 0.29
C TYR A 141 12.30 1.18 0.40
N ARG A 142 12.76 0.67 -0.74
CA ARG A 142 14.04 -0.01 -0.89
C ARG A 142 14.82 0.72 -1.96
N PHE A 143 15.96 1.29 -1.59
CA PHE A 143 16.81 2.04 -2.51
C PHE A 143 18.08 1.26 -2.82
N ALA A 144 18.51 1.29 -4.08
CA ALA A 144 19.73 0.65 -4.58
C ALA A 144 20.98 1.41 -4.10
N THR A 145 21.23 1.37 -2.79
CA THR A 145 22.38 1.97 -2.10
C THR A 145 23.23 0.90 -1.45
N SER A 146 24.45 1.24 -1.07
CA SER A 146 25.37 0.39 -0.31
C SER A 146 25.73 1.05 1.02
N PRO A 147 25.43 0.45 2.18
CA PRO A 147 24.47 -0.65 2.40
C PRO A 147 23.06 -0.31 1.88
N GLU A 148 22.20 -1.31 1.68
CA GLU A 148 20.84 -1.11 1.17
C GLU A 148 19.99 -0.29 2.16
N LEU A 149 19.42 0.82 1.69
CA LEU A 149 18.46 1.62 2.47
C LEU A 149 17.06 1.02 2.36
N VAL A 150 16.61 0.38 3.45
CA VAL A 150 15.26 -0.16 3.59
C VAL A 150 14.53 0.59 4.70
N ALA A 151 13.79 1.61 4.32
CA ALA A 151 13.16 2.50 5.28
C ALA A 151 11.91 3.20 4.73
N HIS A 152 11.11 3.74 5.64
CA HIS A 152 10.14 4.75 5.30
C HIS A 152 10.83 6.12 5.28
N VAL A 153 10.83 6.81 4.13
CA VAL A 153 11.33 8.19 4.02
C VAL A 153 10.26 9.12 4.57
N ALA A 154 10.54 9.73 5.72
CA ALA A 154 9.60 10.61 6.41
C ALA A 154 9.73 12.06 5.94
N ASP A 155 10.95 12.51 5.64
CA ASP A 155 11.23 13.88 5.22
C ASP A 155 12.60 13.97 4.51
N VAL A 156 12.78 14.99 3.66
CA VAL A 156 14.08 15.39 3.12
C VAL A 156 14.57 16.59 3.92
N ILE A 157 15.61 16.39 4.73
CA ILE A 157 16.12 17.40 5.66
C ILE A 157 17.03 18.39 4.92
N GLY A 158 17.79 17.91 3.94
CA GLY A 158 18.70 18.77 3.18
C GLY A 158 19.37 18.08 2.01
N VAL A 159 19.79 18.89 1.05
CA VAL A 159 20.54 18.49 -0.14
C VAL A 159 21.71 19.44 -0.32
N ALA A 160 22.91 18.88 -0.49
CA ALA A 160 24.13 19.62 -0.76
C ALA A 160 24.80 19.06 -2.03
N VAL A 161 25.12 19.94 -2.97
CA VAL A 161 25.90 19.65 -4.19
C VAL A 161 27.00 20.68 -4.31
N THR A 162 28.23 20.20 -4.30
CA THR A 162 29.47 20.97 -4.47
C THR A 162 30.35 20.23 -5.49
N PRO A 163 31.45 20.82 -6.00
CA PRO A 163 32.37 20.10 -6.88
C PRO A 163 32.83 18.76 -6.29
N ASP A 164 33.07 18.74 -4.98
CA ASP A 164 33.78 17.67 -4.28
C ASP A 164 32.89 16.87 -3.31
N ALA A 165 31.57 17.09 -3.32
CA ALA A 165 30.65 16.38 -2.45
C ALA A 165 29.19 16.51 -2.89
N ARG A 166 28.47 15.39 -2.83
CA ARG A 166 27.01 15.31 -2.99
C ARG A 166 26.43 14.58 -1.79
N ILE A 167 25.53 15.24 -1.07
CA ILE A 167 24.98 14.72 0.18
C ILE A 167 23.48 14.94 0.21
N LEU A 168 22.72 13.86 0.41
CA LEU A 168 21.30 13.87 0.68
C LEU A 168 21.06 13.45 2.13
N ALA A 169 20.39 14.29 2.90
CA ALA A 169 20.02 14.01 4.29
C ALA A 169 18.53 13.69 4.40
N LEU A 170 18.21 12.48 4.85
CA LEU A 170 16.84 11.96 4.94
C LEU A 170 16.46 11.69 6.39
N ARG A 171 15.25 12.09 6.78
CA ARG A 171 14.60 11.53 7.96
C ARG A 171 13.99 10.19 7.59
N VAL A 172 14.37 9.15 8.31
CA VAL A 172 13.86 7.79 8.10
C VAL A 172 13.15 7.28 9.34
N HIS A 173 12.27 6.29 9.16
CA HIS A 173 11.80 5.44 10.25
C HIS A 173 12.21 4.00 9.96
N PRO A 174 12.76 3.25 10.95
CA PRO A 174 13.09 1.86 10.73
C PRO A 174 11.78 1.08 10.59
N THR A 175 11.81 0.04 9.78
CA THR A 175 10.65 -0.85 9.65
C THR A 175 10.93 -2.20 10.30
N GLY A 176 9.93 -2.73 10.99
CA GLY A 176 9.91 -4.12 11.44
C GLY A 176 9.31 -5.00 10.33
N ARG A 177 10.16 -5.83 9.70
CA ARG A 177 9.86 -6.91 8.74
C ARG A 177 9.16 -6.54 7.41
N GLN A 178 9.95 -6.66 6.33
CA GLN A 178 9.63 -7.08 4.94
C GLN A 178 8.23 -6.72 4.42
N GLY A 179 8.12 -5.54 3.80
CA GLY A 179 7.06 -5.16 2.87
C GLY A 179 7.49 -5.36 1.41
N ARG A 180 6.51 -5.60 0.54
CA ARG A 180 6.64 -5.99 -0.87
C ARG A 180 7.26 -4.87 -1.74
N HIS A 181 8.08 -5.29 -2.70
CA HIS A 181 8.87 -4.48 -3.63
C HIS A 181 8.06 -3.44 -4.42
N VAL A 182 8.61 -2.21 -4.51
CA VAL A 182 8.44 -1.33 -5.67
C VAL A 182 9.84 -0.90 -6.11
N GLN A 183 10.40 -1.60 -7.10
CA GLN A 183 11.38 -0.97 -7.99
C GLN A 183 10.54 -0.12 -8.95
N ARG A 184 10.45 1.19 -8.73
CA ARG A 184 10.11 2.07 -9.83
C ARG A 184 11.38 2.17 -10.66
N GLU A 185 11.44 1.42 -11.76
CA GLU A 185 12.20 1.88 -12.92
C GLU A 185 11.78 3.34 -13.14
N ALA A 186 12.78 4.23 -13.19
CA ALA A 186 12.63 5.68 -13.30
C ALA A 186 11.39 6.03 -14.13
N ALA A 187 10.30 6.36 -13.44
CA ALA A 187 9.04 6.62 -14.10
C ALA A 187 9.23 7.92 -14.86
N ARG A 188 9.42 7.82 -16.18
CA ARG A 188 9.22 8.93 -17.11
C ARG A 188 7.81 9.46 -16.88
N ALA A 189 7.70 10.50 -16.06
CA ALA A 189 6.47 11.18 -15.76
C ALA A 189 6.69 12.70 -15.91
N THR A 190 6.48 13.16 -17.14
CA THR A 190 5.98 14.52 -17.44
C THR A 190 4.72 14.80 -16.61
N GLY A 191 4.52 15.95 -15.95
CA GLY A 191 5.29 17.17 -15.87
C GLY A 191 4.95 18.04 -14.64
N MET A 192 5.94 18.88 -14.32
CA MET A 192 6.12 19.94 -13.31
C MET A 192 5.74 19.67 -11.84
N GLY A 193 6.81 19.51 -11.07
CA GLY A 193 7.03 18.96 -9.72
C GLY A 193 8.56 18.71 -9.61
N PRO A 194 9.09 17.76 -8.80
CA PRO A 194 10.51 17.53 -8.41
C PRO A 194 11.55 17.58 -9.55
N ILE A 195 11.08 17.42 -10.77
CA ILE A 195 11.72 17.73 -12.05
C ILE A 195 12.49 19.07 -12.03
N GLY A 196 11.95 20.15 -11.44
CA GLY A 196 12.66 21.44 -11.37
C GLY A 196 13.96 21.37 -10.56
N MET A 197 13.93 20.62 -9.44
CA MET A 197 15.11 20.34 -8.63
C MET A 197 16.09 19.42 -9.36
N TYR A 198 15.57 18.37 -10.00
CA TYR A 198 16.37 17.46 -10.80
C TYR A 198 17.11 18.21 -11.92
N VAL A 199 16.43 19.09 -12.65
CA VAL A 199 17.04 19.90 -13.72
C VAL A 199 18.09 20.85 -13.14
N ALA A 200 17.80 21.53 -12.04
CA ALA A 200 18.75 22.43 -11.39
C ALA A 200 20.00 21.67 -10.89
N LEU A 201 19.80 20.59 -10.14
CA LEU A 201 20.89 19.74 -9.63
C LEU A 201 21.68 19.13 -10.78
N ARG A 202 21.03 18.63 -11.83
CA ARG A 202 21.71 18.09 -13.01
C ARG A 202 22.55 19.14 -13.72
N ALA A 203 22.03 20.37 -13.86
CA ALA A 203 22.81 21.48 -14.38
C ALA A 203 24.03 21.81 -13.47
N ALA A 204 23.90 21.68 -12.14
CA ALA A 204 25.02 21.83 -11.22
C ALA A 204 26.10 20.75 -11.43
N LEU A 205 25.71 19.57 -11.92
CA LEU A 205 26.60 18.43 -12.12
C LEU A 205 27.30 18.43 -13.47
N ASP A 206 26.68 19.02 -14.48
CA ASP A 206 27.18 19.05 -15.85
C ASP A 206 28.34 20.05 -16.06
N ASP A 207 28.60 21.00 -15.13
CA ASP A 207 29.72 21.96 -15.21
C ASP A 207 30.55 22.07 -13.90
N PRO A 208 31.37 21.08 -13.55
CA PRO A 208 32.20 21.11 -12.33
C PRO A 208 33.27 22.21 -12.34
N ALA A 209 33.66 22.72 -13.52
CA ALA A 209 34.69 23.77 -13.66
C ALA A 209 34.17 25.15 -13.23
N ALA A 210 32.90 25.47 -13.53
CA ALA A 210 32.24 26.66 -13.03
C ALA A 210 32.12 26.66 -11.49
N HIS A 211 31.94 25.48 -10.89
CA HIS A 211 31.76 25.34 -9.44
C HIS A 211 33.08 25.48 -8.66
N ALA A 212 34.21 25.04 -9.23
CA ALA A 212 35.53 25.14 -8.59
C ALA A 212 36.01 26.58 -8.41
N ALA A 213 35.50 27.52 -9.20
CA ALA A 213 35.84 28.95 -9.13
C ALA A 213 35.07 29.72 -8.03
N GLN A 214 34.05 29.10 -7.42
CA GLN A 214 33.23 29.69 -6.38
C GLN A 214 33.66 29.17 -4.99
N PRO A 215 33.56 29.97 -3.92
CA PRO A 215 33.86 29.49 -2.58
C PRO A 215 32.96 28.32 -2.21
N SER A 216 33.57 27.17 -1.89
CA SER A 216 32.82 26.00 -1.47
C SER A 216 32.03 26.30 -0.19
N PRO A 217 30.72 26.01 -0.16
CA PRO A 217 29.91 26.24 1.01
C PRO A 217 30.39 25.32 2.14
N ASP A 218 30.32 25.84 3.36
CA ASP A 218 30.73 25.10 4.55
C ASP A 218 29.76 23.92 4.79
N LEU A 219 30.18 22.73 4.35
CA LEU A 219 29.43 21.48 4.55
C LEU A 219 29.34 21.11 6.04
N GLY A 220 30.26 21.57 6.87
CA GLY A 220 30.16 21.47 8.32
C GLY A 220 28.96 22.26 8.86
N ARG A 221 28.71 23.46 8.33
CA ARG A 221 27.50 24.25 8.64
C ARG A 221 26.22 23.55 8.17
N PHE A 222 26.23 22.90 7.01
CA PHE A 222 25.11 22.07 6.54
C PHE A 222 24.80 20.96 7.55
N LEU A 223 25.80 20.20 7.96
CA LEU A 223 25.64 19.11 8.94
C LEU A 223 25.15 19.62 10.31
N GLN A 224 25.62 20.79 10.77
CA GLN A 224 25.10 21.41 12.00
C GLN A 224 23.61 21.80 11.92
N VAL A 225 23.12 22.14 10.73
CA VAL A 225 21.69 22.43 10.52
C VAL A 225 20.89 21.13 10.46
N VAL A 226 21.39 20.12 9.75
CA VAL A 226 20.81 18.75 9.70
C VAL A 226 20.73 18.16 11.12
N GLU A 227 21.77 18.33 11.93
CA GLU A 227 21.83 17.86 13.32
C GLU A 227 20.79 18.57 14.21
N ARG A 228 20.68 19.90 14.14
CA ARG A 228 19.66 20.64 14.92
C ARG A 228 18.23 20.27 14.54
N ALA A 229 18.01 20.01 13.25
CA ALA A 229 16.77 19.49 12.71
C ALA A 229 16.47 18.04 13.16
N HIS A 230 17.50 17.27 13.50
CA HIS A 230 17.42 15.88 13.96
C HIS A 230 17.22 15.78 15.49
N LEU A 231 17.86 16.65 16.27
CA LEU A 231 17.87 16.62 17.74
C LEU A 231 16.59 17.16 18.42
N THR A 232 15.68 17.78 17.69
CA THR A 232 14.38 18.27 18.23
C THR A 232 13.24 17.23 18.17
N ALA A 233 13.51 16.05 17.60
CA ALA A 233 12.55 14.95 17.59
C ALA A 233 12.71 14.09 18.85
N GLU A 234 12.06 14.50 19.95
CA GLU A 234 11.73 13.52 21.00
C GLU A 234 10.83 12.45 20.36
N GLN A 235 11.30 11.20 20.30
CA GLN A 235 10.59 9.90 20.39
C GLN A 235 11.34 8.80 19.61
N ARG A 236 11.70 7.73 20.34
CA ARG A 236 12.27 6.43 19.95
C ARG A 236 12.26 6.04 18.44
N GLY A 237 13.39 6.20 17.73
CA GLY A 237 13.70 5.47 16.48
C GLY A 237 14.66 6.19 15.50
N PRO A 238 15.51 5.47 14.72
CA PRO A 238 16.60 5.99 13.88
C PRO A 238 16.08 6.99 12.89
N THR A 239 16.56 8.22 13.05
CA THR A 239 15.85 9.44 12.64
C THR A 239 16.61 10.20 11.53
N LEU A 240 17.76 9.68 11.06
CA LEU A 240 18.58 10.32 10.02
C LEU A 240 19.44 9.30 9.24
N ALA A 241 19.36 9.39 7.91
CA ALA A 241 20.22 8.69 6.95
C ALA A 241 20.89 9.71 6.01
N LEU A 242 22.19 9.52 5.75
CA LEU A 242 22.95 10.26 4.75
C LEU A 242 23.19 9.37 3.54
N VAL A 243 22.86 9.88 2.35
CA VAL A 243 23.14 9.23 1.07
C VAL A 243 24.14 10.09 0.29
N VAL A 244 25.29 9.52 -0.04
CA VAL A 244 26.35 10.15 -0.84
C VAL A 244 26.57 9.42 -2.15
N ASP A 245 27.18 10.07 -3.12
CA ASP A 245 27.54 9.50 -4.42
C ASP A 245 28.94 8.87 -4.47
N ASP A 246 29.81 9.26 -3.52
CA ASP A 246 31.12 8.67 -3.25
C ASP A 246 31.30 8.56 -1.72
N PRO A 247 31.62 7.37 -1.17
CA PRO A 247 31.85 7.22 0.27
C PRO A 247 32.98 8.10 0.81
N ALA A 248 33.99 8.44 -0.01
CA ALA A 248 35.11 9.29 0.38
C ALA A 248 34.67 10.69 0.83
N VAL A 249 33.49 11.16 0.39
CA VAL A 249 32.89 12.42 0.85
C VAL A 249 32.77 12.45 2.37
N LEU A 250 32.37 11.33 2.99
CA LEU A 250 32.19 11.27 4.45
C LEU A 250 33.51 11.12 5.23
N GLU A 251 34.62 10.87 4.53
CA GLU A 251 35.97 10.73 5.10
C GLU A 251 36.79 12.02 5.02
N ARG A 252 36.25 13.06 4.35
CA ARG A 252 36.93 14.35 4.23
C ARG A 252 37.26 14.96 5.60
N PRO A 253 38.40 15.64 5.77
CA PRO A 253 38.82 16.19 7.07
C PRO A 253 37.82 17.13 7.74
N ASP A 254 37.02 17.85 6.95
CA ASP A 254 35.98 18.78 7.42
C ASP A 254 34.70 18.08 7.90
N LEU A 255 34.43 16.84 7.45
CA LEU A 255 33.21 16.08 7.80
C LEU A 255 33.49 14.88 8.73
N ALA A 256 34.67 14.27 8.63
CA ALA A 256 35.06 13.08 9.39
C ALA A 256 34.88 13.23 10.92
N PRO A 257 35.21 14.37 11.56
CA PRO A 257 34.96 14.55 13.00
C PRO A 257 33.48 14.48 13.36
N TRP A 258 32.61 15.10 12.54
CA TRP A 258 31.17 15.07 12.76
C TRP A 258 30.62 13.66 12.55
N VAL A 259 31.04 12.98 11.50
CA VAL A 259 30.64 11.60 11.17
C VAL A 259 31.04 10.64 12.29
N ALA A 260 32.23 10.80 12.86
CA ALA A 260 32.71 10.01 14.00
C ALA A 260 31.89 10.27 15.29
N ALA A 261 31.47 11.52 15.52
CA ALA A 261 30.64 11.88 16.66
C ALA A 261 29.19 11.35 16.56
N HIS A 262 28.73 10.95 15.37
CA HIS A 262 27.34 10.56 15.09
C HIS A 262 27.20 9.09 14.63
N PRO A 263 27.52 8.09 15.47
CA PRO A 263 27.46 6.68 15.10
C PRO A 263 26.03 6.16 14.82
N ARG A 264 24.99 6.91 15.20
CA ARG A 264 23.58 6.55 14.98
C ARG A 264 23.03 7.01 13.62
N VAL A 265 23.80 7.79 12.86
CA VAL A 265 23.43 8.24 11.52
C VAL A 265 23.72 7.12 10.53
N ALA A 266 22.68 6.65 9.83
CA ALA A 266 22.85 5.65 8.79
C ALA A 266 23.57 6.25 7.59
N ARG A 267 24.52 5.50 7.01
CA ARG A 267 25.37 5.96 5.92
C ARG A 267 25.12 5.06 4.73
N HIS A 268 24.81 5.66 3.59
CA HIS A 268 24.45 4.97 2.36
C HIS A 268 25.19 5.61 1.20
N HIS A 269 25.55 4.80 0.22
CA HIS A 269 26.23 5.22 -0.99
C HIS A 269 25.40 4.82 -2.23
N ALA A 270 25.10 5.77 -3.09
CA ALA A 270 24.57 5.54 -4.44
C ALA A 270 25.74 5.56 -5.42
N SER A 271 25.80 4.62 -6.37
CA SER A 271 26.98 4.44 -7.22
C SER A 271 27.11 5.55 -8.27
N GLY A 272 27.76 6.66 -7.90
CA GLY A 272 27.98 7.81 -8.76
C GLY A 272 26.82 8.81 -8.80
N ALA A 273 27.08 9.93 -9.48
CA ALA A 273 26.22 11.11 -9.46
C ALA A 273 24.83 10.87 -10.07
N ASP A 274 24.72 10.10 -11.16
CA ASP A 274 23.44 9.81 -11.81
C ASP A 274 22.52 8.98 -10.90
N ALA A 275 23.05 7.91 -10.31
CA ALA A 275 22.29 7.08 -9.38
C ALA A 275 21.87 7.85 -8.12
N TRP A 276 22.71 8.78 -7.67
CA TRP A 276 22.39 9.68 -6.56
C TRP A 276 21.27 10.67 -6.92
N LEU A 277 21.32 11.28 -8.11
CA LEU A 277 20.27 12.17 -8.61
C LEU A 277 18.91 11.49 -8.73
N ASP A 278 18.89 10.30 -9.33
CA ASP A 278 17.68 9.49 -9.46
C ASP A 278 17.06 9.22 -8.06
N LEU A 279 17.91 8.94 -7.07
CA LEU A 279 17.47 8.72 -5.70
C LEU A 279 16.90 10.00 -5.06
N VAL A 280 17.54 11.16 -5.29
CA VAL A 280 17.01 12.46 -4.85
C VAL A 280 15.63 12.71 -5.44
N GLU A 281 15.45 12.50 -6.75
CA GLU A 281 14.15 12.67 -7.42
C GLU A 281 13.08 11.75 -6.82
N VAL A 282 13.41 10.48 -6.60
CA VAL A 282 12.49 9.52 -5.99
C VAL A 282 12.13 9.95 -4.57
N CYS A 283 13.09 10.36 -3.74
CA CYS A 283 12.82 10.80 -2.37
C CYS A 283 11.95 12.05 -2.33
N LEU A 284 12.20 13.02 -3.21
CA LEU A 284 11.36 14.21 -3.35
C LEU A 284 9.95 13.86 -3.78
N THR A 285 9.82 12.97 -4.77
CA THR A 285 8.51 12.47 -5.22
C THR A 285 7.76 11.79 -4.08
N ILE A 286 8.46 11.01 -3.25
CA ILE A 286 7.89 10.36 -2.05
C ILE A 286 7.40 11.40 -1.04
N VAL A 287 8.17 12.46 -0.75
CA VAL A 287 7.74 13.49 0.22
C VAL A 287 6.68 14.45 -0.34
N GLU A 288 6.60 14.59 -1.67
CA GLU A 288 5.58 15.38 -2.33
C GLU A 288 4.25 14.63 -2.54
N HIS A 289 4.30 13.31 -2.78
CA HIS A 289 3.11 12.47 -2.88
C HIS A 289 2.66 12.02 -1.46
N PRO A 290 1.50 12.46 -0.97
CA PRO A 290 1.17 12.47 0.45
C PRO A 290 0.68 11.11 0.99
N ALA A 291 1.58 10.13 1.13
CA ALA A 291 1.32 8.93 1.96
C ALA A 291 1.56 9.19 3.47
N THR A 292 2.20 10.30 3.82
CA THR A 292 2.51 10.67 5.21
C THR A 292 2.27 12.16 5.45
N GLN A 293 1.70 12.46 6.63
CA GLN A 293 1.16 13.73 7.10
C GLN A 293 1.88 15.03 6.65
N ARG A 294 1.10 16.04 6.22
CA ARG A 294 1.34 17.44 6.62
C ARG A 294 0.47 17.78 7.83
N GLY A 295 1.11 18.01 8.98
CA GLY A 295 0.60 18.93 10.00
C GLY A 295 0.99 20.36 9.62
N ALA A 296 0.17 21.33 9.99
CA ALA A 296 0.18 22.71 9.51
C ALA A 296 1.44 23.51 9.87
N ASP A 297 2.52 23.31 9.09
CA ASP A 297 3.64 24.24 8.77
C ASP A 297 4.85 23.54 8.08
N GLY A 298 4.70 22.30 7.53
CA GLY A 298 5.80 21.50 6.96
C GLY A 298 6.20 21.82 5.51
N CYS A 299 7.49 22.09 5.31
CA CYS A 299 8.14 22.70 4.14
C CYS A 299 8.26 21.78 2.90
N VAL A 300 7.84 22.34 1.76
CA VAL A 300 8.03 22.00 0.33
C VAL A 300 7.89 23.31 -0.49
N PRO A 301 7.05 24.31 -0.10
CA PRO A 301 6.90 25.54 -0.88
C PRO A 301 8.16 26.39 -1.02
N GLU A 302 9.01 26.48 0.02
CA GLU A 302 10.22 27.32 -0.04
C GLU A 302 11.28 26.73 -1.00
N LEU A 303 11.36 25.41 -1.08
CA LEU A 303 12.24 24.71 -2.03
C LEU A 303 11.68 24.84 -3.46
N ASP A 304 10.38 24.61 -3.65
CA ASP A 304 9.71 24.81 -4.94
C ASP A 304 9.83 26.26 -5.47
N GLU A 305 9.71 27.25 -4.59
CA GLU A 305 9.84 28.68 -4.93
C GLU A 305 11.29 29.05 -5.31
N LEU A 306 12.28 28.56 -4.55
CA LEU A 306 13.70 28.77 -4.86
C LEU A 306 14.08 28.16 -6.20
N LEU A 307 13.50 27.00 -6.54
CA LEU A 307 13.75 26.28 -7.78
C LEU A 307 13.03 26.89 -8.99
N ARG A 308 11.81 27.42 -8.80
CA ARG A 308 11.14 28.21 -9.86
C ARG A 308 11.97 29.42 -10.27
N GLY A 309 12.65 30.08 -9.34
CA GLY A 309 13.59 31.16 -9.66
C GLY A 309 14.75 30.70 -10.55
N VAL A 310 15.45 29.63 -10.16
CA VAL A 310 16.60 29.08 -10.92
C VAL A 310 16.20 28.62 -12.32
N SER A 311 15.05 27.96 -12.47
CA SER A 311 14.58 27.48 -13.77
C SER A 311 14.05 28.59 -14.69
N GLN A 312 13.49 29.69 -14.13
CA GLN A 312 12.99 30.82 -14.92
C GLN A 312 14.10 31.72 -15.45
N ASP A 313 15.20 31.83 -14.71
CA ASP A 313 16.34 32.67 -15.09
C ASP A 313 17.22 32.02 -16.17
N GLY A 314 16.97 30.74 -16.53
CA GLY A 314 17.73 29.99 -17.55
C GLY A 314 19.21 29.79 -17.21
N ALA A 315 19.65 30.32 -16.07
CA ALA A 315 20.93 30.04 -15.48
C ALA A 315 20.85 28.66 -14.83
N GLY A 316 21.61 27.70 -15.36
CA GLY A 316 21.95 26.51 -14.57
C GLY A 316 22.48 26.94 -13.20
N LEU A 317 22.48 26.03 -12.22
CA LEU A 317 23.16 26.31 -10.96
C LEU A 317 24.65 26.55 -11.25
N THR A 318 25.08 27.82 -11.25
CA THR A 318 26.45 28.25 -11.51
C THR A 318 27.30 28.29 -10.24
N ALA A 319 26.74 27.86 -9.11
CA ALA A 319 27.37 27.87 -7.80
C ALA A 319 26.98 26.62 -7.00
N PRO A 320 27.84 26.18 -6.06
CA PRO A 320 27.51 25.12 -5.12
C PRO A 320 26.14 25.35 -4.47
N PHE A 321 25.32 24.30 -4.44
CA PHE A 321 23.95 24.35 -3.96
C PHE A 321 23.84 23.67 -2.60
N VAL A 322 23.36 24.40 -1.59
CA VAL A 322 23.09 23.84 -0.27
C VAL A 322 21.71 24.29 0.18
N TRP A 323 20.84 23.33 0.44
CA TRP A 323 19.50 23.56 0.96
C TRP A 323 19.24 22.71 2.20
N THR A 324 18.56 23.31 3.18
CA THR A 324 18.08 22.63 4.38
C THR A 324 16.67 23.08 4.72
N SER A 325 15.80 22.16 5.13
CA SER A 325 14.45 22.45 5.57
C SER A 325 14.42 23.28 6.87
N ARG A 326 13.55 24.30 6.94
CA ARG A 326 13.26 25.04 8.19
C ARG A 326 12.33 24.20 9.07
N ILE A 327 12.90 23.35 9.91
CA ILE A 327 12.09 22.57 10.87
C ILE A 327 11.69 23.48 12.05
N ARG A 328 10.39 23.78 12.21
CA ARG A 328 9.86 24.43 13.41
C ARG A 328 9.81 23.41 14.56
N PRO A 329 10.26 23.75 15.79
CA PRO A 329 10.06 22.87 16.94
C PRO A 329 8.56 22.65 17.16
N LEU A 330 8.17 21.39 17.39
CA LEU A 330 6.80 21.03 17.70
C LEU A 330 6.35 21.84 18.93
N ARG A 331 5.26 22.61 18.80
CA ARG A 331 4.63 23.24 19.97
C ARG A 331 4.20 22.12 20.92
N ARG A 332 4.66 22.22 22.17
CA ARG A 332 4.31 21.32 23.28
C ARG A 332 2.80 21.25 23.50
#